data_AF-A0AA87SY83-F1
#
_entry.id   AF-A0AA87SY83-F1
#
_cell.length_a   1.000
_cell.length_b   1.000
_cell.length_c   1.000
_cell.angle_alpha   90.00
_cell.angle_beta   90.00
_cell.angle_gamma   90.00
#
_symmetry.space_group_name_H-M   'P 1'
#
loop_
_entity.id
_entity.type
_entity.pdbx_description
1 polymer ?
#
loop_
_entity_poly.entity_id
_entity_poly.type
_entity_poly.pdbx_seq_one_letter_code
_entity_poly.pdbx_strand_id
1 'polypeptide(L)'
;MRISNSSSFGLSQKSYRLLLMDISQIYESFQSNPTSDWDKISLMSYWKIGQRIVEVEQGKERASYGDRVLIQLFKDLNKRFGKGFSDRNLRYMRRFFQFYKLGKIRSELSWTHYKVLLLVEDYKIRNGLEKEAIARSHRELLLKTQSTLENRKTNQKGNNRS
;
A
#
# COMPACT_ATOMS: atom_id res chain seq x y z
N MET A 1 -14.67 -8.62 21.70
CA MET A 1 -13.48 -8.79 20.82
C MET A 1 -12.23 -8.50 21.65
N ARG A 2 -11.37 -9.49 21.95
CA ARG A 2 -10.10 -9.25 22.66
C ARG A 2 -9.13 -8.53 21.72
N ILE A 3 -8.83 -7.27 22.01
CA ILE A 3 -7.83 -6.46 21.29
C ILE A 3 -6.48 -6.74 21.97
N SER A 4 -5.52 -7.21 21.20
CA SER A 4 -4.14 -7.47 21.63
C SER A 4 -3.53 -6.23 22.30
N ASN A 5 -2.69 -6.43 23.32
CA ASN A 5 -2.12 -5.34 24.14
C ASN A 5 -1.26 -4.38 23.29
N SER A 6 -1.84 -3.24 22.90
CA SER A 6 -1.28 -2.24 21.97
C SER A 6 0.02 -1.57 22.46
N SER A 7 0.26 -1.57 23.78
CA SER A 7 1.46 -1.03 24.42
C SER A 7 2.76 -1.72 23.98
N SER A 8 2.67 -2.94 23.44
CA SER A 8 3.84 -3.70 22.94
C SER A 8 4.35 -3.26 21.56
N PHE A 9 3.60 -2.41 20.84
CA PHE A 9 3.93 -1.97 19.49
C PHE A 9 4.03 -0.45 19.36
N GLY A 10 4.36 0.27 20.44
CA GLY A 10 4.68 1.70 20.38
C GLY A 10 3.52 2.65 20.02
N LEU A 11 2.29 2.13 19.91
CA LEU A 11 1.09 2.92 19.63
C LEU A 11 0.15 2.86 20.83
N SER A 12 -0.45 3.98 21.22
CA SER A 12 -1.43 3.95 22.30
C SER A 12 -2.66 3.12 21.93
N GLN A 13 -3.28 2.49 22.94
CA GLN A 13 -4.47 1.66 22.75
C GLN A 13 -5.61 2.41 22.08
N LYS A 14 -5.72 3.71 22.35
CA LYS A 14 -6.71 4.60 21.75
C LYS A 14 -6.39 4.85 20.28
N SER A 15 -5.17 5.26 19.95
CA SER A 15 -4.74 5.50 18.57
C SER A 15 -4.90 4.25 17.70
N TYR A 16 -4.58 3.06 18.24
CA TYR A 16 -4.67 1.81 17.48
C TYR A 16 -6.13 1.44 17.18
N ARG A 17 -7.01 1.61 18.17
CA ARG A 17 -8.44 1.37 18.00
C ARG A 17 -9.06 2.29 16.95
N LEU A 18 -8.66 3.56 16.95
CA LEU A 18 -9.12 4.52 15.93
C LEU A 18 -8.64 4.09 14.53
N LEU A 19 -7.36 3.76 14.37
CA LEU A 19 -6.83 3.26 13.10
C LEU A 19 -7.57 2.01 12.59
N LEU A 20 -7.78 1.03 13.46
CA LEU A 20 -8.49 -0.21 13.12
C LEU A 20 -9.95 0.10 12.73
N MET A 21 -10.61 1.02 13.44
CA MET A 21 -11.99 1.42 13.16
C MET A 21 -12.11 2.13 11.81
N ASP A 22 -11.23 3.10 11.53
CA ASP A 22 -11.27 3.86 10.27
C ASP A 22 -11.02 2.96 9.06
N ILE A 23 -10.02 2.07 9.15
CA ILE A 23 -9.72 1.13 8.06
C ILE A 23 -10.86 0.13 7.87
N SER A 24 -11.48 -0.32 8.97
CA SER A 24 -12.67 -1.17 8.91
C SER A 24 -13.82 -0.47 8.18
N GLN A 25 -14.09 0.80 8.50
CA GLN A 25 -15.15 1.57 7.86
C GLN A 25 -14.88 1.79 6.37
N ILE A 26 -13.63 2.13 6.00
CA ILE A 26 -13.24 2.27 4.59
C ILE A 26 -13.47 0.95 3.86
N TYR A 27 -13.09 -0.18 4.43
CA TYR A 27 -13.27 -1.49 3.82
C TYR A 27 -14.74 -1.93 3.72
N GLU A 28 -15.54 -1.69 4.75
CA GLU A 28 -16.97 -2.00 4.74
C GLU A 28 -17.71 -1.19 3.68
N SER A 29 -17.38 0.11 3.54
CA SER A 29 -17.95 0.98 2.50
C SER A 29 -17.63 0.52 1.08
N PHE A 30 -16.52 -0.21 0.91
CA PHE A 30 -16.10 -0.80 -0.35
C PHE A 30 -16.86 -2.10 -0.68
N GLN A 31 -17.13 -2.93 0.33
CA GLN A 31 -17.82 -4.22 0.14
C GLN A 31 -19.33 -4.06 -0.09
N SER A 32 -19.95 -2.97 0.38
CA SER A 32 -21.40 -2.79 0.31
C SER A 32 -21.94 -2.34 -1.07
N ASN A 33 -21.09 -1.91 -2.01
CA ASN A 33 -21.51 -1.38 -3.32
C ASN A 33 -20.63 -1.86 -4.49
N PRO A 34 -20.81 -3.09 -4.98
CA PRO A 34 -20.19 -3.50 -6.25
C PRO A 34 -20.87 -2.77 -7.41
N THR A 35 -20.22 -1.74 -7.94
CA THR A 35 -20.66 -0.98 -9.13
C THR A 35 -19.68 -1.16 -10.29
N SER A 36 -19.99 -0.66 -11.49
CA SER A 36 -19.06 -0.67 -12.63
C SER A 36 -17.79 0.18 -12.41
N ASP A 37 -17.74 1.04 -11.39
CA ASP A 37 -16.59 1.85 -10.99
C ASP A 37 -15.75 1.19 -9.87
N TRP A 38 -15.94 -0.11 -9.63
CA TRP A 38 -15.30 -0.85 -8.54
C TRP A 38 -13.78 -0.68 -8.47
N ASP A 39 -13.10 -0.64 -9.61
CA ASP A 39 -11.65 -0.40 -9.67
C ASP A 39 -11.27 1.00 -9.16
N LYS A 40 -12.03 2.04 -9.54
CA LYS A 40 -11.79 3.41 -9.04
C LYS A 40 -12.06 3.52 -7.55
N ILE A 41 -13.15 2.91 -7.08
CA ILE A 41 -13.52 2.87 -5.65
C ILE A 41 -12.46 2.11 -4.86
N SER A 42 -11.92 1.02 -5.41
CA SER A 42 -10.81 0.24 -4.83
C SER A 42 -9.56 1.08 -4.66
N LEU A 43 -9.13 1.80 -5.72
CA LEU A 43 -7.92 2.62 -5.68
C LEU A 43 -8.03 3.75 -4.66
N MET A 44 -9.18 4.44 -4.64
CA MET A 44 -9.46 5.48 -3.65
C MET A 44 -9.39 4.92 -2.22
N SER A 45 -9.99 3.75 -1.99
CA SER A 45 -9.99 3.09 -0.68
C SER A 45 -8.57 2.69 -0.26
N TYR A 46 -7.77 2.10 -1.16
CA TYR A 46 -6.38 1.76 -0.90
C TYR A 46 -5.53 2.99 -0.60
N TRP A 47 -5.77 4.10 -1.29
CA TRP A 47 -5.10 5.37 -1.00
C TRP A 47 -5.47 5.92 0.38
N LYS A 48 -6.76 5.93 0.73
CA LYS A 48 -7.25 6.38 2.05
C LYS A 48 -6.73 5.52 3.20
N ILE A 49 -6.65 4.20 3.01
CA ILE A 49 -6.04 3.31 4.00
C ILE A 49 -4.56 3.66 4.18
N GLY A 50 -3.83 3.87 3.08
CA GLY A 50 -2.45 4.35 3.10
C GLY A 50 -2.30 5.68 3.86
N GLN A 51 -3.21 6.62 3.62
CA GLN A 51 -3.27 7.90 4.33
C GLN A 51 -3.41 7.70 5.84
N ARG A 52 -4.41 6.92 6.28
CA ARG A 52 -4.63 6.67 7.72
C ARG A 52 -3.40 6.04 8.39
N ILE A 53 -2.73 5.12 7.70
CA ILE A 53 -1.49 4.51 8.19
C ILE A 53 -0.41 5.58 8.38
N VAL A 54 -0.17 6.43 7.38
CA VAL A 54 0.90 7.45 7.42
C VAL A 54 0.57 8.61 8.37
N GLU A 55 -0.69 9.00 8.51
CA GLU A 55 -1.10 10.02 9.48
C GLU A 55 -0.84 9.57 10.92
N VAL A 56 -1.11 8.29 11.20
CA VAL A 56 -0.72 7.67 12.47
C VAL A 56 0.81 7.63 12.57
N GLU A 57 1.50 7.07 11.55
CA GLU A 57 2.91 7.34 11.11
C GLU A 57 3.59 8.57 11.73
N GLN A 58 3.02 9.73 11.42
CA GLN A 58 3.65 11.05 11.57
C GLN A 58 3.14 11.84 12.78
N GLY A 59 2.20 11.29 13.54
CA GLY A 59 1.59 11.91 14.71
C GLY A 59 2.54 12.10 15.91
N LYS A 60 2.02 12.64 17.02
CA LYS A 60 2.80 12.96 18.24
C LYS A 60 3.41 11.73 18.93
N GLU A 61 2.94 10.52 18.62
CA GLU A 61 3.56 9.24 19.02
C GLU A 61 4.72 8.89 18.06
N ARG A 62 5.59 9.87 17.80
CA ARG A 62 6.78 9.76 16.95
C ARG A 62 7.80 8.84 17.64
N ALA A 63 7.70 7.54 17.45
CA ALA A 63 8.86 6.64 17.38
C ALA A 63 8.46 5.17 17.27
N SER A 64 9.06 4.48 16.29
CA SER A 64 9.54 3.10 16.42
C SER A 64 8.54 1.93 16.47
N TYR A 65 7.34 2.05 15.89
CA TYR A 65 6.47 0.86 15.76
C TYR A 65 6.71 0.04 14.48
N GLY A 66 7.40 0.62 13.49
CA GLY A 66 7.86 -0.06 12.27
C GLY A 66 6.76 -0.85 11.57
N ASP A 67 7.13 -1.94 10.91
CA ASP A 67 6.16 -2.82 10.25
C ASP A 67 5.32 -3.65 11.25
N ARG A 68 5.55 -3.56 12.57
CA ARG A 68 4.83 -4.36 13.57
C ARG A 68 3.37 -3.94 13.71
N VAL A 69 3.07 -2.64 13.60
CA VAL A 69 1.67 -2.16 13.63
C VAL A 69 0.90 -2.71 12.44
N LEU A 70 1.53 -2.82 11.27
CA LEU A 70 0.92 -3.40 10.07
C LEU A 70 0.69 -4.91 10.23
N ILE A 71 1.60 -5.60 10.92
CA ILE A 71 1.43 -7.01 11.30
C ILE A 71 0.19 -7.20 12.17
N GLN A 72 0.04 -6.39 13.22
CA GLN A 72 -1.11 -6.52 14.10
C GLN A 72 -2.42 -6.10 13.40
N LEU A 73 -2.36 -5.04 12.61
CA LEU A 73 -3.48 -4.53 11.84
C LEU A 73 -4.01 -5.57 10.85
N PHE A 74 -3.15 -6.26 10.09
CA PHE A 74 -3.66 -7.32 9.19
C PHE A 74 -4.28 -8.48 9.97
N LYS A 75 -3.72 -8.86 11.13
CA LYS A 75 -4.26 -9.96 11.94
C LYS A 75 -5.68 -9.63 12.42
N ASP A 76 -5.88 -8.42 12.92
CA ASP A 76 -7.17 -7.98 13.43
C ASP A 76 -8.19 -7.77 12.30
N LEU A 77 -7.76 -7.23 11.16
CA LEU A 77 -8.61 -7.11 9.95
C LEU A 77 -9.00 -8.49 9.39
N ASN A 78 -8.07 -9.43 9.26
CA ASN A 78 -8.39 -10.80 8.80
C ASN A 78 -9.29 -11.53 9.80
N LYS A 79 -9.14 -11.28 11.10
CA LYS A 79 -10.05 -11.84 12.11
C LYS A 79 -11.48 -11.30 11.98
N ARG A 80 -11.64 -10.04 11.57
CA ARG A 80 -12.95 -9.39 11.40
C ARG A 80 -13.60 -9.70 10.06
N PHE A 81 -12.83 -9.68 8.97
CA PHE A 81 -13.34 -9.72 7.60
C PHE A 81 -13.00 -11.01 6.84
N GLY A 82 -12.27 -11.94 7.45
CA GLY A 82 -11.85 -13.17 6.80
C GLY A 82 -10.67 -12.96 5.84
N LYS A 83 -10.55 -13.83 4.84
CA LYS A 83 -9.44 -13.80 3.87
C LYS A 83 -9.58 -12.57 2.96
N GLY A 84 -8.52 -11.76 2.87
CA GLY A 84 -8.51 -10.59 1.98
C GLY A 84 -7.44 -9.55 2.32
N PHE A 85 -6.93 -9.55 3.56
CA PHE A 85 -5.83 -8.70 3.96
C PHE A 85 -4.53 -9.48 4.08
N SER A 86 -3.44 -8.83 3.67
CA SER A 86 -2.08 -9.27 3.98
C SER A 86 -1.28 -8.07 4.48
N ASP A 87 -0.29 -8.34 5.32
CA ASP A 87 0.71 -7.37 5.75
C ASP A 87 1.36 -6.67 4.53
N ARG A 88 1.63 -7.46 3.48
CA ARG A 88 2.18 -6.97 2.22
C ARG A 88 1.23 -5.99 1.52
N ASN A 89 -0.07 -6.26 1.50
CA ASN A 89 -1.05 -5.35 0.89
C ASN A 89 -1.14 -4.02 1.65
N LEU A 90 -1.11 -4.05 2.99
CA LEU A 90 -1.08 -2.84 3.82
C LEU A 90 0.19 -2.01 3.57
N ARG A 91 1.34 -2.67 3.38
CA ARG A 91 2.58 -1.98 2.97
C ARG A 91 2.47 -1.33 1.60
N TYR A 92 1.80 -1.98 0.63
CA TYR A 92 1.53 -1.36 -0.66
C TYR A 92 0.60 -0.15 -0.52
N MET A 93 -0.47 -0.24 0.26
CA MET A 93 -1.38 0.90 0.52
C MET A 93 -0.63 2.08 1.14
N ARG A 94 0.23 1.83 2.15
CA ARG A 94 1.11 2.85 2.74
C ARG A 94 1.99 3.52 1.68
N ARG A 95 2.70 2.73 0.87
CA ARG A 95 3.54 3.26 -0.23
C ARG A 95 2.72 4.02 -1.28
N PHE A 96 1.50 3.57 -1.55
CA PHE A 96 0.63 4.20 -2.53
C PHE A 96 0.32 5.64 -2.15
N PHE A 97 -0.06 5.87 -0.90
CA PHE A 97 -0.23 7.23 -0.38
C PHE A 97 1.06 8.06 -0.42
N GLN A 98 2.20 7.45 -0.07
CA GLN A 98 3.50 8.15 -0.08
C GLN A 98 3.94 8.58 -1.48
N PHE A 99 3.65 7.78 -2.51
CA PHE A 99 4.14 8.01 -3.88
C PHE A 99 3.16 8.77 -4.78
N TYR A 100 1.86 8.67 -4.50
CA TYR A 100 0.81 9.22 -5.35
C TYR A 100 -0.05 10.23 -4.59
N LYS A 101 -0.17 11.45 -5.14
CA LYS A 101 -1.23 12.39 -4.73
C LYS A 101 -2.54 11.97 -5.39
N LEU A 102 -3.68 12.23 -4.73
CA LEU A 102 -4.99 11.79 -5.22
C LEU A 102 -5.28 12.19 -6.68
N GLY A 103 -4.99 13.44 -7.06
CA GLY A 103 -5.17 13.93 -8.44
C GLY A 103 -4.15 13.40 -9.48
N LYS A 104 -3.24 12.51 -9.08
CA LYS A 104 -2.28 11.85 -9.98
C LYS A 104 -2.58 10.36 -10.17
N ILE A 105 -3.61 9.84 -9.52
CA ILE A 105 -4.04 8.45 -9.69
C ILE A 105 -4.77 8.34 -11.04
N ARG A 106 -4.31 7.39 -11.84
CA ARG A 106 -4.88 7.00 -13.14
C ARG A 106 -5.88 5.88 -12.96
N SER A 107 -7.11 6.10 -13.41
CA SER A 107 -8.22 5.14 -13.31
C SER A 107 -8.10 3.99 -14.32
N GLU A 108 -7.27 4.18 -15.34
CA GLU A 108 -6.93 3.19 -16.38
C GLU A 108 -6.08 2.04 -15.81
N LEU A 109 -5.44 2.26 -14.66
CA LEU A 109 -4.55 1.30 -14.03
C LEU A 109 -5.24 0.61 -12.85
N SER A 110 -5.37 -0.71 -12.90
CA SER A 110 -5.86 -1.49 -11.76
C SER A 110 -4.85 -1.55 -10.60
N TRP A 111 -5.30 -1.97 -9.42
CA TRP A 111 -4.42 -2.14 -8.25
C TRP A 111 -3.20 -3.04 -8.53
N THR A 112 -3.32 -4.05 -9.39
CA THR A 112 -2.19 -4.90 -9.75
C THR A 112 -1.10 -4.14 -10.51
N HIS A 113 -1.46 -3.18 -11.37
CA HIS A 113 -0.47 -2.28 -11.98
C HIS A 113 0.24 -1.45 -10.92
N TYR A 114 -0.51 -0.84 -10.00
CA TYR A 114 0.09 -0.05 -8.93
C TYR A 114 1.01 -0.85 -8.03
N LYS A 115 0.66 -2.08 -7.63
CA LYS A 115 1.56 -2.93 -6.82
C LYS A 115 2.94 -3.09 -7.47
N VAL A 116 3.00 -3.19 -8.79
CA VAL A 116 4.26 -3.29 -9.55
C VAL A 116 4.99 -1.95 -9.56
N LEU A 117 4.29 -0.86 -9.87
CA LEU A 117 4.84 0.50 -9.88
C LEU A 117 5.40 0.92 -8.50
N LEU A 118 4.76 0.49 -7.41
CA LEU A 118 5.15 0.79 -6.02
C LEU A 118 6.41 0.05 -5.55
N LEU A 119 6.93 -0.89 -6.36
CA LEU A 119 8.26 -1.48 -6.16
C LEU A 119 9.38 -0.58 -6.67
N VAL A 120 9.06 0.39 -7.54
CA VAL A 120 10.03 1.30 -8.16
C VAL A 120 10.09 2.61 -7.37
N GLU A 121 11.17 2.84 -6.63
CA GLU A 121 11.32 4.04 -5.80
C GLU A 121 11.58 5.31 -6.61
N ASP A 122 12.43 5.21 -7.63
CA ASP A 122 12.76 6.32 -8.53
C ASP A 122 11.51 6.82 -9.27
N TYR A 123 11.17 8.09 -9.02
CA TYR A 123 10.00 8.74 -9.63
C TYR A 123 10.05 8.78 -11.15
N LYS A 124 11.21 9.06 -11.76
CA LYS A 124 11.34 9.17 -13.22
C LYS A 124 11.08 7.82 -13.88
N ILE A 125 11.66 6.74 -13.34
CA ILE A 125 11.42 5.38 -13.85
C ILE A 125 9.96 4.98 -13.65
N ARG A 126 9.41 5.20 -12.45
CA ARG A 126 8.01 4.85 -12.14
C ARG A 126 7.04 5.58 -13.07
N ASN A 127 7.23 6.89 -13.26
CA ASN A 127 6.38 7.70 -14.15
C ASN A 127 6.51 7.28 -15.63
N GLY A 128 7.69 6.84 -16.08
CA GLY A 128 7.88 6.27 -17.41
C GLY A 128 7.08 4.98 -17.59
N LEU A 129 7.25 4.03 -16.66
CA LEU A 129 6.51 2.77 -16.65
C LEU A 129 4.98 2.97 -16.56
N GLU A 130 4.54 3.95 -15.78
CA GLU A 130 3.12 4.31 -15.65
C GLU A 130 2.53 4.77 -16.99
N LYS A 131 3.20 5.67 -17.71
CA LYS A 131 2.77 6.11 -19.04
C LYS A 131 2.71 4.96 -20.03
N GLU A 132 3.70 4.07 -20.02
CA GLU A 132 3.71 2.89 -20.87
C GLU A 132 2.56 1.92 -20.51
N ALA A 133 2.27 1.73 -19.22
CA ALA A 133 1.18 0.88 -18.74
C ALA A 133 -0.20 1.38 -19.18
N ILE A 134 -0.38 2.70 -19.30
CA ILE A 134 -1.62 3.28 -19.84
C ILE A 134 -1.71 3.02 -21.35
N ALA A 135 -0.58 3.02 -22.04
CA ALA A 135 -0.52 2.83 -23.49
C ALA A 135 -0.59 1.35 -23.94
N ARG A 136 -0.33 0.38 -23.05
CA ARG A 136 -0.09 -1.04 -23.40
C ARG A 136 -0.68 -2.02 -22.38
N SER A 137 -0.75 -3.32 -22.74
CA SER A 137 -1.35 -4.36 -21.89
C SER A 137 -0.53 -4.69 -20.62
N HIS A 138 -1.21 -5.16 -19.57
CA HIS A 138 -0.65 -5.50 -18.24
C HIS A 138 0.58 -6.44 -18.27
N ARG A 139 0.60 -7.40 -19.20
CA ARG A 139 1.64 -8.44 -19.29
C ARG A 139 3.01 -7.86 -19.63
N GLU A 140 3.07 -6.89 -20.51
CA GLU A 140 4.32 -6.26 -20.94
C GLU A 140 4.96 -5.45 -19.81
N LEU A 141 4.13 -4.78 -18.99
CA LEU A 141 4.59 -4.01 -17.83
C LEU A 141 5.32 -4.89 -16.80
N LEU A 142 4.79 -6.09 -16.52
CA LEU A 142 5.36 -7.02 -15.55
C LEU A 142 6.77 -7.46 -15.96
N LEU A 143 6.93 -7.90 -17.22
CA LEU A 143 8.20 -8.37 -17.76
C LEU A 143 9.28 -7.28 -17.71
N LYS A 144 8.91 -6.05 -18.08
CA LYS A 144 9.86 -4.93 -18.12
C LYS A 144 10.21 -4.42 -16.72
N THR A 145 9.25 -4.40 -15.79
CA THR A 145 9.55 -4.06 -14.39
C THR A 145 10.53 -5.06 -13.79
N GLN A 146 10.33 -6.35 -14.05
CA GLN A 146 11.23 -7.40 -13.58
C GLN A 146 12.64 -7.23 -14.17
N SER A 147 12.75 -7.02 -15.49
CA SER A 147 14.04 -6.71 -16.15
C SER A 147 14.73 -5.48 -15.54
N THR A 148 13.99 -4.40 -15.30
CA THR A 148 14.52 -3.15 -14.72
C THR A 148 15.03 -3.35 -13.28
N LEU A 149 14.31 -4.13 -12.47
CA LEU A 149 14.73 -4.46 -11.11
C LEU A 149 15.98 -5.36 -11.10
N GLU A 150 16.07 -6.33 -12.00
CA GLU A 150 17.25 -7.20 -12.11
C GLU A 150 18.49 -6.44 -12.60
N ASN A 151 18.35 -5.57 -13.60
CA ASN A 151 19.45 -4.72 -14.10
C ASN A 151 19.98 -3.74 -13.04
N ARG A 152 19.14 -3.29 -12.10
CA ARG A 152 19.57 -2.47 -10.97
C ARG A 152 20.35 -3.27 -9.93
N LYS A 153 19.96 -4.51 -9.65
CA LYS A 153 20.68 -5.40 -8.72
C LYS A 153 22.07 -5.78 -9.24
N THR A 154 22.21 -5.99 -10.55
CA THR A 154 23.50 -6.31 -11.17
C THR A 154 24.44 -5.10 -11.14
N ASN A 155 23.94 -3.89 -11.45
CA ASN A 155 24.74 -2.67 -11.41
C ASN A 155 25.18 -2.27 -9.99
N GLN A 156 24.37 -2.56 -8.95
CA GLN A 156 24.78 -2.32 -7.55
C GLN A 156 25.85 -3.31 -7.05
N LYS A 157 25.90 -4.54 -7.59
CA LYS A 157 26.95 -5.52 -7.25
C LYS A 157 28.29 -5.22 -7.92
N GLY A 158 28.29 -4.55 -9.08
CA GLY A 158 29.51 -4.13 -9.77
C GLY A 158 30.23 -2.97 -9.08
N ASN A 159 29.48 -2.05 -8.44
CA ASN A 159 30.04 -0.83 -7.85
C ASN A 159 30.62 -1.02 -6.41
N ASN A 160 30.46 -2.21 -5.82
CA ASN A 160 30.99 -2.56 -4.48
C ASN A 160 32.23 -3.48 -4.55
N ARG A 161 32.87 -3.60 -5.72
CA ARG A 161 34.06 -4.44 -5.95
C ARG A 161 35.26 -3.65 -6.50
N SER A 162 35.25 -2.33 -6.36
CA SER A 162 36.37 -1.44 -6.70
C SER A 162 36.85 -0.70 -5.47
#